data_AF-A0A9Q7HV52-F1
#
_entry.id   AF-A0A9Q7HV52-F1
#
_cell.length_a   1.000
_cell.length_b   1.000
_cell.length_c   1.000
_cell.angle_alpha   90.00
_cell.angle_beta   90.00
_cell.angle_gamma   90.00
#
_symmetry.space_group_name_H-M   'P 1'
#
loop_
_entity.id
_entity.type
_entity.pdbx_description
1 polymer ?
#
loop_
_entity_poly.entity_id
_entity_poly.type
_entity_poly.pdbx_seq_one_letter_code
_entity_poly.pdbx_strand_id
1 'polypeptide(L)'
;MNLPSTSKEEIISICQRLAKEKGLSSINMRSVAIECSVSVGAIYNYFPSKSELLCSTIESIWKDIFHMSSEQFSFTNFIECLTWLFESIQEGSQEYPEFLSKHAMSLAAEDKVVGQKMMKKYFFHLKQNLLIVLKKDQKIRKDAFNQKLDQTLFIEYIFELFIFSIVNPQQNYQGIIELVERYLY
;
A
#
# COMPACT_ATOMS: atom_id res chain seq x y z
N MET A 1 17.75 -6.89 34.31
CA MET A 1 17.99 -6.94 32.85
C MET A 1 17.27 -5.74 32.25
N ASN A 2 18.00 -4.79 31.67
CA ASN A 2 17.40 -3.61 31.05
C ASN A 2 16.69 -4.06 29.76
N LEU A 3 15.37 -3.93 29.69
CA LEU A 3 14.68 -3.98 28.40
C LEU A 3 15.31 -2.89 27.51
N PRO A 4 15.61 -3.17 26.23
CA PRO A 4 15.90 -2.08 25.32
C PRO A 4 14.68 -1.15 25.34
N SER A 5 14.90 0.15 25.53
CA SER A 5 13.87 1.19 25.57
C SER A 5 13.24 1.45 24.19
N THR A 6 13.21 0.43 23.33
CA THR A 6 12.85 0.55 21.92
C THR A 6 12.00 -0.64 21.54
N SER A 7 10.75 -0.36 21.17
CA SER A 7 9.74 -1.29 20.66
C SER A 7 9.90 -1.53 19.16
N LYS A 8 9.24 -2.57 18.64
CA LYS A 8 9.21 -2.85 17.21
C LYS A 8 8.56 -1.68 16.44
N GLU A 9 7.54 -1.09 17.04
CA GLU A 9 6.76 0.02 16.53
C GLU A 9 7.61 1.30 16.42
N GLU A 10 8.43 1.61 17.43
CA GLU A 10 9.35 2.75 17.39
C GLU A 10 10.42 2.59 16.29
N ILE A 11 10.97 1.38 16.12
CA ILE A 11 11.92 1.09 15.02
C ILE A 11 11.27 1.37 13.67
N ILE A 12 10.01 0.92 13.47
CA ILE A 12 9.28 1.15 12.23
C ILE A 12 8.95 2.63 12.03
N SER A 13 8.56 3.36 13.08
CA SER A 13 8.32 4.81 13.01
C SER A 13 9.58 5.56 12.57
N ILE A 14 10.75 5.20 13.11
CA ILE A 14 12.04 5.75 12.66
C ILE A 14 12.31 5.42 11.21
N CYS A 15 12.03 4.20 10.76
CA CYS A 15 12.20 3.80 9.37
C CYS A 15 11.26 4.57 8.43
N GLN A 16 10.00 4.81 8.82
CA GLN A 16 9.07 5.65 8.07
C GLN A 16 9.60 7.07 7.94
N ARG A 17 10.09 7.67 9.03
CA ARG A 17 10.70 9.01 8.99
C ARG A 17 11.90 9.05 8.04
N LEU A 18 12.80 8.07 8.12
CA LEU A 18 13.93 7.97 7.19
C LEU A 18 13.46 7.82 5.74
N ALA A 19 12.39 7.07 5.49
CA ALA A 19 11.82 6.94 4.15
C ALA A 19 11.23 8.27 3.64
N LYS A 20 10.53 9.04 4.48
CA LYS A 20 10.00 10.37 4.14
C LYS A 20 11.14 11.36 3.81
N GLU A 21 12.17 11.41 4.65
CA GLU A 21 13.25 12.40 4.54
C GLU A 21 14.32 12.06 3.48
N LYS A 22 14.69 10.78 3.37
CA LYS A 22 15.90 10.33 2.64
C LYS A 22 15.63 9.18 1.67
N GLY A 23 14.38 8.73 1.54
CA GLY A 23 13.99 7.59 0.71
C GLY A 23 14.31 6.22 1.33
N LEU A 24 13.70 5.17 0.78
CA LEU A 24 13.84 3.79 1.29
C LEU A 24 15.27 3.25 1.25
N SER A 25 16.10 3.70 0.31
CA SER A 25 17.50 3.26 0.17
C SER A 25 18.37 3.63 1.38
N SER A 26 17.97 4.64 2.15
CA SER A 26 18.66 5.08 3.38
C SER A 26 18.52 4.07 4.54
N ILE A 27 17.52 3.18 4.47
CA ILE A 27 17.21 2.22 5.54
C ILE A 27 18.17 1.03 5.48
N ASN A 28 18.96 0.86 6.53
CA ASN A 28 19.76 -0.33 6.76
C ASN A 28 19.93 -0.59 8.27
N MET A 29 20.37 -1.78 8.64
CA MET A 29 20.46 -2.19 10.06
C MET A 29 21.32 -1.25 10.91
N ARG A 30 22.40 -0.66 10.34
CA ARG A 30 23.29 0.24 11.07
C ARG A 30 22.69 1.63 11.21
N SER A 31 22.14 2.21 10.12
CA SER A 31 21.53 3.54 10.17
C SER A 31 20.36 3.56 11.16
N VAL A 32 19.52 2.54 11.14
CA VAL A 32 18.38 2.43 12.05
C VAL A 32 18.83 2.25 13.51
N ALA A 33 19.86 1.44 13.77
CA ALA A 33 20.41 1.29 15.11
C ALA A 33 20.95 2.61 15.69
N ILE A 34 21.64 3.41 14.87
CA ILE A 34 22.15 4.74 15.25
C ILE A 34 20.99 5.68 15.60
N GLU A 35 19.97 5.76 14.74
CA GLU A 35 18.80 6.62 14.95
C GLU A 35 17.98 6.19 16.17
N CYS A 36 17.94 4.89 16.48
CA CYS A 36 17.30 4.36 17.68
C CYS A 36 18.17 4.47 18.95
N SER A 37 19.45 4.89 18.83
CA SER A 37 20.42 4.86 19.93
C SER A 37 20.61 3.47 20.58
N VAL A 38 20.56 2.41 19.77
CA VAL A 38 20.73 1.01 20.22
C VAL A 38 21.86 0.31 19.46
N SER A 39 22.25 -0.88 19.93
CA SER A 39 23.19 -1.73 19.20
C SER A 39 22.55 -2.30 17.93
N VAL A 40 23.38 -2.57 16.91
CA VAL A 40 22.91 -3.25 15.68
C VAL A 40 22.32 -4.63 16.02
N GLY A 41 22.87 -5.33 17.01
CA GLY A 41 22.35 -6.61 17.50
C GLY A 41 20.93 -6.49 18.06
N ALA A 42 20.58 -5.37 18.69
CA ALA A 42 19.22 -5.12 19.15
C ALA A 42 18.23 -5.04 17.98
N ILE A 43 18.59 -4.39 16.86
CA ILE A 43 17.72 -4.36 15.67
C ILE A 43 17.53 -5.76 15.09
N TYR A 44 18.58 -6.59 15.06
CA TYR A 44 18.47 -7.99 14.60
C TYR A 44 17.54 -8.86 15.47
N ASN A 45 17.36 -8.52 16.75
CA ASN A 45 16.41 -9.22 17.61
C ASN A 45 14.94 -8.99 17.21
N TYR A 46 14.63 -7.83 16.61
CA TYR A 46 13.28 -7.50 16.12
C TYR A 46 13.10 -7.85 14.64
N PHE A 47 14.16 -7.68 13.85
CA PHE A 47 14.16 -7.87 12.41
C PHE A 47 15.37 -8.73 12.00
N PRO A 48 15.18 -10.05 11.85
CA PRO A 48 16.22 -11.01 11.48
C PRO A 48 17.05 -10.63 10.23
N SER A 49 16.50 -9.81 9.33
CA SER A 49 17.20 -9.34 8.15
C SER A 49 16.83 -7.92 7.75
N LYS A 50 17.71 -7.25 6.98
CA LYS A 50 17.41 -5.97 6.32
C LYS A 50 16.13 -6.08 5.46
N SER A 51 15.93 -7.20 4.79
CA SER A 51 14.75 -7.44 3.94
C SER A 51 13.46 -7.42 4.76
N GLU A 52 13.45 -8.05 5.94
CA GLU A 52 12.28 -8.08 6.82
C GLU A 52 11.99 -6.71 7.45
N LEU A 53 13.04 -5.97 7.84
CA LEU A 53 12.92 -4.58 8.26
C LEU A 53 12.30 -3.73 7.16
N LEU A 54 12.84 -3.79 5.94
CA LEU A 54 12.31 -3.06 4.79
C LEU A 54 10.85 -3.43 4.51
N CYS A 55 10.52 -4.73 4.46
CA CYS A 55 9.14 -5.17 4.20
C CYS A 55 8.18 -4.65 5.27
N SER A 56 8.58 -4.68 6.54
CA SER A 56 7.75 -4.16 7.64
C SER A 56 7.57 -2.64 7.54
N THR A 57 8.61 -1.91 7.15
CA THR A 57 8.52 -0.46 6.90
C THR A 57 7.58 -0.16 5.73
N ILE A 58 7.70 -0.90 4.63
CA ILE A 58 6.81 -0.76 3.45
C ILE A 58 5.36 -1.04 3.83
N GLU A 59 5.10 -2.07 4.65
CA GLU A 59 3.75 -2.34 5.17
C GLU A 59 3.20 -1.15 5.93
N SER A 60 4.04 -0.58 6.79
CA SER A 60 3.66 0.57 7.60
C SER A 60 3.40 1.82 6.76
N ILE A 61 4.21 2.05 5.71
CA ILE A 61 3.98 3.15 4.76
C ILE A 61 2.65 2.96 4.04
N TRP A 62 2.32 1.75 3.57
CA TRP A 62 1.03 1.50 2.95
C TRP A 62 -0.16 1.70 3.90
N LYS A 63 -0.02 1.31 5.17
CA LYS A 63 -1.03 1.58 6.20
C LYS A 63 -1.20 3.07 6.45
N ASP A 64 -0.11 3.84 6.42
CA ASP A 64 -0.13 5.30 6.54
C ASP A 64 -0.86 5.94 5.36
N ILE A 65 -0.46 5.58 4.13
CA ILE A 65 -1.03 6.10 2.87
C ILE A 65 -2.53 5.83 2.76
N PHE A 66 -2.97 4.61 3.06
CA PHE A 66 -4.38 4.23 2.95
C PHE A 66 -5.14 4.38 4.26
N HIS A 67 -4.54 5.02 5.28
CA HIS A 67 -5.12 5.15 6.62
C HIS A 67 -5.75 3.85 7.17
N MET A 68 -5.19 2.69 6.80
CA MET A 68 -5.80 1.38 7.09
C MET A 68 -5.44 0.94 8.51
N SER A 69 -6.25 1.35 9.48
CA SER A 69 -6.22 0.82 10.84
C SER A 69 -6.92 -0.54 10.90
N SER A 70 -6.43 -1.56 10.17
CA SER A 70 -6.93 -2.95 10.20
C SER A 70 -8.42 -3.22 9.90
N GLU A 71 -9.24 -2.19 9.64
CA GLU A 71 -10.68 -2.29 9.41
C GLU A 71 -11.01 -2.40 7.91
N GLN A 72 -12.18 -2.99 7.61
CA GLN A 72 -12.72 -3.05 6.25
C GLN A 72 -13.14 -1.65 5.77
N PHE A 73 -13.07 -1.42 4.47
CA PHE A 73 -13.62 -0.20 3.87
C PHE A 73 -15.10 -0.04 4.22
N SER A 74 -15.46 1.12 4.77
CA SER A 74 -16.81 1.45 5.25
C SER A 74 -17.68 2.18 4.22
N PHE A 75 -17.22 2.27 2.96
CA PHE A 75 -17.94 2.94 1.88
C PHE A 75 -19.20 2.16 1.45
N THR A 76 -20.23 2.91 1.06
CA THR A 76 -21.47 2.36 0.47
C THR A 76 -21.60 2.64 -1.02
N ASN A 77 -20.75 3.51 -1.57
CA ASN A 77 -20.67 3.85 -2.99
C ASN A 77 -19.30 3.42 -3.52
N PHE A 78 -19.27 2.71 -4.65
CA PHE A 78 -18.02 2.20 -5.21
C PHE A 78 -17.12 3.32 -5.77
N ILE A 79 -17.70 4.35 -6.38
CA ILE A 79 -16.94 5.51 -6.88
C ILE A 79 -16.30 6.29 -5.74
N GLU A 80 -17.03 6.56 -4.64
CA GLU A 80 -16.43 7.21 -3.47
C GLU A 80 -15.22 6.44 -2.94
N CYS A 81 -15.34 5.11 -2.84
CA CYS A 81 -14.25 4.25 -2.44
C CYS A 81 -13.06 4.29 -3.40
N LEU A 82 -13.33 4.27 -4.72
CA LEU A 82 -12.29 4.28 -5.74
C LEU A 82 -11.58 5.64 -5.81
N THR A 83 -12.33 6.73 -5.72
CA THR A 83 -11.80 8.10 -5.62
C THR A 83 -10.89 8.24 -4.42
N TRP A 84 -11.34 7.83 -3.23
CA TRP A 84 -10.52 7.84 -2.03
C TRP A 84 -9.22 7.04 -2.19
N LEU A 85 -9.26 5.90 -2.89
CA LEU A 85 -8.08 5.07 -3.14
C LEU A 85 -7.04 5.81 -4.00
N PHE A 86 -7.47 6.51 -5.05
CA PHE A 86 -6.59 7.33 -5.89
C PHE A 86 -6.07 8.58 -5.16
N GLU A 87 -6.93 9.26 -4.41
CA GLU A 87 -6.54 10.44 -3.60
C GLU A 87 -5.52 10.07 -2.53
N SER A 88 -5.70 8.93 -1.86
CA SER A 88 -4.75 8.39 -0.88
C SER A 88 -3.37 8.19 -1.48
N ILE A 89 -3.28 7.66 -2.71
CA ILE A 89 -2.01 7.57 -3.45
C ILE A 89 -1.43 8.94 -3.76
N GLN A 90 -2.27 9.88 -4.21
CA GLN A 90 -1.84 11.22 -4.57
C GLN A 90 -1.27 11.96 -3.36
N GLU A 91 -1.94 11.92 -2.21
CA GLU A 91 -1.48 12.47 -0.94
C GLU A 91 -0.21 11.76 -0.46
N GLY A 92 -0.23 10.42 -0.47
CA GLY A 92 0.92 9.59 -0.12
C GLY A 92 2.15 9.86 -1.00
N SER A 93 1.97 10.28 -2.25
CA SER A 93 3.07 10.67 -3.13
C SER A 93 3.76 11.97 -2.72
N GLN A 94 3.04 12.88 -2.06
CA GLN A 94 3.61 14.09 -1.50
C GLN A 94 4.39 13.78 -0.22
N GLU A 95 3.87 12.87 0.61
CA GLU A 95 4.54 12.47 1.85
C GLU A 95 5.76 11.56 1.62
N TYR A 96 5.69 10.72 0.60
CA TYR A 96 6.71 9.72 0.28
C TYR A 96 7.14 9.78 -1.20
N PRO A 97 7.75 10.88 -1.66
CA PRO A 97 8.01 11.14 -3.09
C PRO A 97 8.92 10.08 -3.74
N GLU A 98 9.89 9.56 -2.99
CA GLU A 98 10.84 8.54 -3.45
C GLU A 98 10.30 7.11 -3.36
N PHE A 99 9.25 6.88 -2.56
CA PHE A 99 8.65 5.56 -2.35
C PHE A 99 7.81 5.14 -3.57
N LEU A 100 6.88 6.01 -3.99
CA LEU A 100 5.97 5.69 -5.10
C LEU A 100 6.65 5.82 -6.47
N SER A 101 7.56 6.79 -6.64
CA SER A 101 8.21 7.03 -7.93
C SER A 101 9.31 6.01 -8.29
N LYS A 102 9.96 5.38 -7.30
CA LYS A 102 11.11 4.48 -7.53
C LYS A 102 10.95 3.04 -7.04
N HIS A 103 10.09 2.75 -6.06
CA HIS A 103 10.18 1.50 -5.28
C HIS A 103 8.93 0.62 -5.23
N ALA A 104 7.71 1.15 -5.45
CA ALA A 104 6.49 0.33 -5.38
C ALA A 104 6.53 -0.87 -6.36
N MET A 105 7.13 -0.69 -7.54
CA MET A 105 7.37 -1.76 -8.52
C MET A 105 8.73 -2.46 -8.36
N SER A 106 9.75 -1.82 -7.77
CA SER A 106 11.08 -2.44 -7.63
C SER A 106 11.12 -3.55 -6.58
N LEU A 107 10.14 -3.63 -5.67
CA LEU A 107 9.95 -4.78 -4.78
C LEU A 107 9.52 -6.06 -5.50
N ALA A 108 8.97 -5.94 -6.71
CA ALA A 108 8.81 -7.08 -7.60
C ALA A 108 10.14 -7.48 -8.27
N ALA A 109 11.10 -6.55 -8.38
CA ALA A 109 12.33 -6.67 -9.15
C ALA A 109 13.60 -7.01 -8.33
N GLU A 110 13.68 -6.62 -7.05
CA GLU A 110 14.69 -7.20 -6.14
C GLU A 110 14.21 -8.60 -5.75
N ASP A 111 14.97 -9.65 -6.07
CA ASP A 111 14.74 -11.09 -5.81
C ASP A 111 14.53 -11.48 -4.33
N LYS A 112 13.65 -10.79 -3.62
CA LYS A 112 13.29 -11.02 -2.22
C LYS A 112 11.88 -11.56 -2.20
N VAL A 113 11.78 -12.89 -2.25
CA VAL A 113 10.54 -13.68 -2.12
C VAL A 113 9.62 -13.16 -0.99
N VAL A 114 10.21 -12.66 0.10
CA VAL A 114 9.49 -12.07 1.24
C VAL A 114 8.69 -10.82 0.84
N GLY A 115 9.31 -9.90 0.09
CA GLY A 115 8.66 -8.66 -0.37
C GLY A 115 7.53 -8.95 -1.35
N GLN A 116 7.76 -9.84 -2.32
CA GLN A 116 6.72 -10.26 -3.27
C GLN A 116 5.52 -10.90 -2.57
N LYS A 117 5.76 -11.79 -1.59
CA LYS A 117 4.69 -12.44 -0.82
C LYS A 117 3.88 -11.42 -0.01
N MET A 118 4.56 -10.47 0.60
CA MET A 118 3.94 -9.39 1.39
C MET A 118 3.08 -8.49 0.49
N MET A 119 3.60 -8.05 -0.66
CA MET A 119 2.85 -7.23 -1.62
C MET A 119 1.62 -7.97 -2.16
N LYS A 120 1.76 -9.26 -2.50
CA LYS A 120 0.62 -10.11 -2.91
C LYS A 120 -0.46 -10.15 -1.84
N LYS A 121 -0.08 -10.30 -0.57
CA LYS A 121 -1.03 -10.30 0.56
C LYS A 121 -1.72 -8.94 0.70
N TYR A 122 -0.97 -7.85 0.60
CA TYR A 122 -1.54 -6.50 0.72
C TYR A 122 -2.51 -6.17 -0.43
N PHE A 123 -2.11 -6.44 -1.68
CA PHE A 123 -2.97 -6.26 -2.86
C PHE A 123 -4.20 -7.15 -2.82
N PHE A 124 -4.07 -8.38 -2.32
CA PHE A 124 -5.23 -9.24 -2.08
C PHE A 124 -6.22 -8.57 -1.12
N HIS A 125 -5.75 -8.01 0.00
CA HIS A 125 -6.63 -7.30 0.94
C HIS A 125 -7.30 -6.06 0.35
N LEU A 126 -6.58 -5.26 -0.44
CA LEU A 126 -7.18 -4.11 -1.15
C LEU A 126 -8.28 -4.55 -2.11
N LYS A 127 -8.01 -5.55 -2.96
CA LYS A 127 -9.00 -6.09 -3.89
C LYS A 127 -10.24 -6.67 -3.18
N GLN A 128 -10.04 -7.36 -2.05
CA GLN A 128 -11.16 -7.86 -1.24
C GLN A 128 -12.02 -6.70 -0.69
N ASN A 129 -11.40 -5.63 -0.19
CA ASN A 129 -12.13 -4.48 0.29
C ASN A 129 -12.92 -3.78 -0.83
N LEU A 130 -12.31 -3.58 -2.00
CA LEU A 130 -13.00 -3.03 -3.17
C LEU A 130 -14.19 -3.90 -3.58
N LEU A 131 -14.01 -5.24 -3.61
CA LEU A 131 -15.10 -6.18 -3.93
C LEU A 131 -16.24 -6.12 -2.90
N ILE A 132 -15.91 -5.95 -1.62
CA ILE A 132 -16.91 -5.80 -0.55
C ILE A 132 -17.74 -4.53 -0.77
N VAL A 133 -17.10 -3.40 -1.07
CA VAL A 133 -17.81 -2.14 -1.34
C VAL A 133 -18.67 -2.28 -2.61
N LEU A 134 -18.12 -2.84 -3.69
CA LEU A 134 -18.84 -3.07 -4.94
C LEU A 134 -20.11 -3.91 -4.73
N LYS A 135 -20.04 -4.93 -3.87
CA LYS A 135 -21.20 -5.79 -3.53
C LYS A 135 -22.25 -5.09 -2.67
N LYS A 136 -21.83 -4.13 -1.84
CA LYS A 136 -22.73 -3.39 -0.95
C LYS A 136 -23.48 -2.29 -1.67
N ASP A 137 -22.91 -1.75 -2.74
CA ASP A 137 -23.50 -0.63 -3.49
C ASP A 137 -24.77 -1.05 -4.23
N GLN A 138 -25.91 -0.63 -3.68
CA GLN A 138 -27.24 -0.93 -4.21
C GLN A 138 -27.63 -0.07 -5.42
N LYS A 139 -26.86 0.97 -5.75
CA LYS A 139 -27.16 1.88 -6.86
C LYS A 139 -26.66 1.35 -8.20
N ILE A 140 -25.74 0.38 -8.19
CA ILE A 140 -25.19 -0.25 -9.39
C ILE A 140 -26.32 -0.86 -10.23
N ARG A 141 -26.33 -0.58 -11.54
CA ARG A 141 -27.33 -1.13 -12.46
C ARG A 141 -27.27 -2.66 -12.48
N LYS A 142 -28.45 -3.29 -12.56
CA LYS A 142 -28.60 -4.75 -12.40
C LYS A 142 -27.92 -5.57 -13.50
N ASP A 143 -27.73 -4.99 -14.67
CA ASP A 143 -27.11 -5.59 -15.85
C ASP A 143 -25.63 -5.24 -16.02
N ALA A 144 -25.03 -4.56 -15.02
CA ALA A 144 -23.60 -4.23 -15.04
C ALA A 144 -22.69 -5.46 -15.06
N PHE A 145 -23.16 -6.64 -14.66
CA PHE A 145 -22.32 -7.84 -14.61
C PHE A 145 -23.01 -9.03 -15.24
N ASN A 146 -22.20 -9.92 -15.82
CA ASN A 146 -22.66 -11.15 -16.44
C ASN A 146 -21.59 -12.24 -16.31
N GLN A 147 -21.78 -13.39 -16.96
CA GLN A 147 -20.85 -14.52 -16.86
C GLN A 147 -19.46 -14.25 -17.46
N LYS A 148 -19.32 -13.28 -18.38
CA LYS A 148 -18.03 -12.91 -19.00
C LYS A 148 -17.29 -11.85 -18.20
N LEU A 149 -18.03 -10.95 -17.55
CA LEU A 149 -17.50 -9.92 -16.67
C LEU A 149 -18.28 -9.95 -15.36
N ASP A 150 -17.76 -10.75 -14.43
CA ASP A 150 -18.25 -10.77 -13.06
C ASP A 150 -17.57 -9.67 -12.22
N GLN A 151 -18.10 -9.45 -11.02
CA GLN A 151 -17.58 -8.44 -10.09
C GLN A 151 -16.13 -8.69 -9.69
N THR A 152 -15.68 -9.94 -9.60
CA THR A 152 -14.31 -10.27 -9.19
C THR A 152 -13.34 -9.90 -10.31
N LEU A 153 -13.63 -10.32 -11.55
CA LEU A 153 -12.83 -9.99 -12.72
C LEU A 153 -12.82 -8.48 -12.98
N PHE A 154 -13.94 -7.80 -12.75
CA PHE A 154 -14.00 -6.34 -12.79
C PHE A 154 -13.01 -5.71 -11.82
N ILE A 155 -12.98 -6.15 -10.56
CA ILE A 155 -12.02 -5.65 -9.57
C ILE A 155 -10.57 -5.93 -10.00
N GLU A 156 -10.28 -7.09 -10.60
CA GLU A 156 -8.93 -7.35 -11.14
C GLU A 156 -8.54 -6.31 -12.20
N TYR A 157 -9.42 -6.01 -13.16
CA TYR A 157 -9.12 -4.98 -14.17
C TYR A 157 -9.00 -3.57 -13.60
N ILE A 158 -9.88 -3.18 -12.67
CA ILE A 158 -9.79 -1.86 -12.02
C ILE A 158 -8.49 -1.76 -11.21
N PHE A 159 -8.08 -2.84 -10.55
CA PHE A 159 -6.84 -2.87 -9.79
C PHE A 159 -5.61 -2.77 -10.70
N GLU A 160 -5.61 -3.41 -11.87
CA GLU A 160 -4.54 -3.24 -12.88
C GLU A 160 -4.45 -1.79 -13.37
N LEU A 161 -5.58 -1.14 -13.65
CA LEU A 161 -5.62 0.28 -14.03
C LEU A 161 -5.13 1.19 -12.89
N PHE A 162 -5.47 0.87 -11.65
CA PHE A 162 -4.98 1.56 -10.46
C PHE A 162 -3.46 1.44 -10.31
N ILE A 163 -2.89 0.25 -10.45
CA ILE A 163 -1.43 0.05 -10.43
C ILE A 163 -0.78 0.81 -11.59
N PHE A 164 -1.38 0.76 -12.78
CA PHE A 164 -0.89 1.50 -13.94
C PHE A 164 -0.82 3.01 -13.69
N SER A 165 -1.82 3.61 -13.03
CA SER A 165 -1.81 5.05 -12.74
C SER A 165 -0.75 5.44 -11.71
N ILE A 166 -0.47 4.57 -10.72
CA ILE A 166 0.61 4.79 -9.75
C ILE A 166 1.97 4.86 -10.47
N VAL A 167 2.19 3.96 -11.43
CA VAL A 167 3.45 3.90 -12.20
C VAL A 167 3.56 5.02 -13.22
N ASN A 168 2.43 5.56 -13.69
CA ASN A 168 2.37 6.60 -14.70
C ASN A 168 1.63 7.84 -14.17
N PRO A 169 2.20 8.56 -13.18
CA PRO A 169 1.50 9.63 -12.45
C PRO A 169 1.17 10.87 -13.31
N GLN A 170 1.72 10.96 -14.52
CA GLN A 170 1.36 11.99 -15.49
C GLN A 170 -0.04 11.76 -16.10
N GLN A 171 -0.60 10.55 -15.97
CA GLN A 171 -1.95 10.25 -16.44
C GLN A 171 -2.99 10.57 -15.37
N ASN A 172 -4.05 11.27 -15.78
CA ASN A 172 -5.14 11.66 -14.90
C ASN A 172 -6.03 10.45 -14.58
N TYR A 173 -6.07 10.03 -13.31
CA TYR A 173 -6.91 8.91 -12.85
C TYR A 173 -8.42 9.20 -12.95
N GLN A 174 -8.83 10.47 -13.11
CA GLN A 174 -10.23 10.85 -13.29
C GLN A 174 -10.86 10.16 -14.51
N GLY A 175 -10.08 9.84 -15.54
CA GLY A 175 -10.58 9.06 -16.69
C GLY A 175 -10.95 7.61 -16.32
N ILE A 176 -10.24 7.01 -15.36
CA ILE A 176 -10.57 5.67 -14.84
C ILE A 176 -11.85 5.74 -14.00
N ILE A 177 -11.99 6.79 -13.17
CA ILE A 177 -13.20 7.01 -12.37
C ILE A 177 -14.42 7.18 -13.29
N GLU A 178 -14.34 8.06 -14.29
CA GLU A 178 -15.41 8.28 -15.27
C GLU A 178 -15.79 6.98 -16.02
N LEU A 179 -14.78 6.18 -16.41
CA LEU A 179 -15.00 4.89 -17.07
C LEU A 179 -15.78 3.93 -16.17
N VAL A 180 -15.39 3.84 -14.90
CA VAL A 180 -16.05 2.99 -13.90
C VAL A 180 -17.47 3.50 -13.62
N GLU A 181 -17.66 4.80 -13.48
CA GLU A 181 -18.95 5.41 -13.15
C GLU A 181 -19.97 5.13 -14.25
N ARG A 182 -19.62 5.39 -15.51
CA ARG A 182 -20.47 5.09 -16.69
C ARG A 182 -20.76 3.61 -16.87
N TYR A 183 -19.87 2.74 -16.38
CA TYR A 183 -20.07 1.31 -16.48
C TYR A 183 -21.02 0.80 -15.39
N LEU A 184 -20.96 1.37 -14.19
CA LEU A 184 -21.71 0.88 -13.03
C LEU A 184 -23.10 1.50 -12.86
N TYR A 185 -23.31 2.73 -13.32
CA TYR A 185 -24.59 3.47 -13.17
C TYR A 185 -25.14 3.92 -14.52
#